data_AF-A0A7S1ADM3-F1
#
_entry.id   AF-A0A7S1ADM3-F1
#
_cell.length_a   1.000
_cell.length_b   1.000
_cell.length_c   1.000
_cell.angle_alpha   90.00
_cell.angle_beta   90.00
_cell.angle_gamma   90.00
#
_symmetry.space_group_name_H-M   'P 1'
#
loop_
_entity.id
_entity.type
_entity.pdbx_description
1 polymer ?
#
loop_
_entity_poly.entity_id
_entity_poly.type
_entity_poly.pdbx_seq_one_letter_code
_entity_poly.pdbx_strand_id
1 'polypeptide(L)'
;IPEDVFCKLLGAACPAEHGTLLWRHIEATGVGRRKFYSLIQQYYVVVKEIAVTTEFEVSKCKTLRRAELDEIVEVLEGPRHDEMNGLTRVKGRSLVDGTEGWISVHGNKGTPFLREVDKPFYAFNEETVLEPLGTSGGSVR
;
A
#
# COMPACT_ATOMS: atom_id res chain seq x y z
N ILE A 1 12.20 17.47 13.63
CA ILE A 1 12.87 17.79 12.34
C ILE A 1 12.26 19.08 11.81
N PRO A 2 13.05 20.04 11.30
CA PRO A 2 12.50 21.24 10.68
C PRO A 2 11.54 20.92 9.52
N GLU A 3 10.54 21.77 9.27
CA GLU A 3 9.50 21.55 8.24
C GLU A 3 10.09 21.33 6.84
N ASP A 4 11.15 22.06 6.48
CA ASP A 4 11.80 21.91 5.19
C ASP A 4 12.48 20.54 5.02
N VAL A 5 13.02 19.98 6.11
CA VAL A 5 13.61 18.64 6.16
C VAL A 5 12.51 17.58 6.09
N PHE A 6 11.40 17.80 6.78
CA PHE A 6 10.22 16.94 6.72
C PHE A 6 9.62 16.87 5.31
N CYS A 7 9.42 18.02 4.66
CA CYS A 7 8.92 18.11 3.29
C CYS A 7 9.87 17.45 2.29
N LYS A 8 11.20 17.58 2.48
CA LYS A 8 12.19 16.85 1.67
C LYS A 8 12.13 15.33 1.88
N LEU A 9 11.89 14.87 3.12
CA LEU A 9 11.73 13.45 3.45
C LEU A 9 10.45 12.84 2.87
N LEU A 10 9.38 13.63 2.72
CA LEU A 10 8.14 13.20 2.07
C LEU A 10 8.25 13.04 0.54
N GLY A 11 9.30 13.59 -0.09
CA GLY A 11 9.54 13.46 -1.52
C GLY A 11 8.41 14.03 -2.40
N ALA A 12 8.36 13.61 -3.67
CA ALA A 12 7.37 14.06 -4.67
C ALA A 12 5.91 13.62 -4.39
N ALA A 13 5.64 12.97 -3.26
CA ALA A 13 4.33 12.44 -2.90
C ALA A 13 3.37 13.48 -2.29
N CYS A 14 3.85 14.67 -1.93
CA CYS A 14 3.06 15.67 -1.24
C CYS A 14 3.44 17.10 -1.69
N PRO A 15 2.57 17.84 -2.40
CA PRO A 15 2.82 19.26 -2.70
C PRO A 15 3.08 20.04 -1.40
N ALA A 16 3.95 21.04 -1.45
CA ALA A 16 4.43 21.77 -0.26
C ALA A 16 3.30 22.28 0.67
N GLU A 17 2.17 22.67 0.09
CA GLU A 17 0.98 23.14 0.80
C GLU A 17 0.35 22.06 1.71
N HIS A 18 0.43 20.78 1.32
CA HIS A 18 -0.06 19.65 2.11
C HIS A 18 0.93 19.26 3.23
N GLY A 19 2.23 19.49 3.01
CA GLY A 19 3.27 19.33 4.04
C GLY A 19 3.04 20.25 5.24
N THR A 20 2.63 21.49 4.99
CA THR A 20 2.28 22.48 6.04
C THR A 20 1.04 22.08 6.85
N LEU A 21 0.04 21.47 6.22
CA LEU A 21 -1.15 20.96 6.92
C LEU A 21 -0.81 19.77 7.83
N LEU A 22 0.02 18.85 7.37
CA LEU A 22 0.55 17.75 8.19
C LEU A 22 1.40 18.30 9.35
N TRP A 23 2.27 19.27 9.08
CA TRP A 23 3.13 19.91 10.09
C TRP A 23 2.33 20.52 11.25
N ARG A 24 1.27 21.28 10.95
CA ARG A 24 0.41 21.88 11.98
C ARG A 24 -0.31 20.85 12.85
N HIS A 25 -0.63 19.67 12.29
CA HIS A 25 -1.23 18.57 13.05
C HIS A 25 -0.19 17.82 13.91
N ILE A 26 1.09 17.91 13.55
CA ILE A 26 2.22 17.25 14.23
C ILE A 26 2.71 18.05 15.47
N GLU A 27 2.59 19.39 15.47
CA GLU A 27 3.27 20.27 16.43
C GLU A 27 2.70 20.31 17.86
N ALA A 28 1.47 19.82 18.11
CA ALA A 28 0.88 19.94 19.45
C ALA A 28 1.55 19.05 20.52
N THR A 29 2.13 17.90 20.14
CA THR A 29 2.87 17.00 21.06
C THR A 29 3.97 16.16 20.37
N GLY A 30 4.25 16.41 19.09
CA GLY A 30 5.06 15.53 18.26
C GLY A 30 4.30 14.28 17.82
N VAL A 31 4.68 13.74 16.66
CA VAL A 31 4.13 12.51 16.12
C VAL A 31 5.19 11.42 16.25
N GLY A 32 4.91 10.42 17.08
CA GLY A 32 5.77 9.25 17.22
C GLY A 32 5.96 8.54 15.88
N ARG A 33 7.11 7.88 15.69
CA ARG A 33 7.49 7.18 14.45
C ARG A 33 6.35 6.34 13.85
N ARG A 34 5.56 5.67 14.69
CA ARG A 34 4.40 4.86 14.30
C ARG A 34 3.24 5.69 13.73
N LYS A 35 2.90 6.81 14.38
CA LYS A 35 1.87 7.76 13.91
C LYS A 35 2.32 8.46 12.62
N PHE A 36 3.62 8.69 12.44
CA PHE A 36 4.14 9.24 11.19
C PHE A 36 3.96 8.25 10.03
N TYR A 37 4.36 6.99 10.22
CA TYR A 37 4.16 5.96 9.19
C TYR A 37 2.69 5.74 8.82
N SER A 38 1.76 5.82 9.79
CA SER A 38 0.33 5.71 9.49
C SER A 38 -0.22 6.89 8.67
N LEU A 39 0.47 8.03 8.62
CA LEU A 39 0.05 9.19 7.82
C LEU A 39 0.54 9.13 6.38
N ILE A 40 1.62 8.39 6.10
CA ILE A 40 2.29 8.40 4.78
C ILE A 40 2.15 7.10 4.02
N GLN A 41 1.82 5.99 4.69
CA GLN A 41 1.66 4.69 4.05
C GLN A 41 0.17 4.36 3.92
N GLN A 42 -0.29 4.18 2.68
CA GLN A 42 -1.66 3.77 2.39
C GLN A 42 -1.73 2.26 2.21
N TYR A 43 -2.74 1.64 2.82
CA TYR A 43 -3.00 0.21 2.74
C TYR A 43 -4.42 -0.07 2.30
N TYR A 44 -4.59 -1.16 1.56
CA TYR A 44 -5.88 -1.69 1.16
C TYR A 44 -6.01 -3.13 1.64
N VAL A 45 -7.22 -3.51 2.03
CA VAL A 45 -7.62 -4.91 2.16
C VAL A 45 -8.43 -5.32 0.93
N VAL A 46 -8.17 -6.52 0.43
CA VAL A 46 -8.96 -7.13 -0.64
C VAL A 46 -10.31 -7.56 -0.08
N VAL A 47 -11.39 -6.94 -0.57
CA VAL A 47 -12.78 -7.30 -0.22
C VAL A 47 -13.43 -8.21 -1.26
N LYS A 48 -12.77 -8.41 -2.40
CA LYS A 48 -13.17 -9.34 -3.45
C LYS A 48 -11.95 -9.78 -4.25
N GLU A 49 -11.82 -11.09 -4.44
CA GLU A 49 -10.70 -11.71 -5.16
C GLU A 49 -10.44 -11.01 -6.52
N ILE A 50 -9.20 -10.61 -6.76
CA ILE A 50 -8.83 -9.79 -7.92
C ILE A 50 -7.43 -10.12 -8.44
N ALA A 51 -7.20 -9.95 -9.74
CA ALA A 51 -5.89 -10.16 -10.35
C ALA A 51 -4.92 -9.02 -10.01
N VAL A 52 -3.69 -9.41 -9.66
CA VAL A 52 -2.51 -8.54 -9.64
C VAL A 52 -1.83 -8.69 -11.01
N THR A 53 -1.54 -7.58 -11.68
CA THR A 53 -1.00 -7.60 -13.05
C THR A 53 0.31 -6.86 -13.18
N THR A 54 1.09 -7.18 -14.22
CA THR A 54 2.41 -6.59 -14.48
C THR A 54 2.34 -5.09 -14.83
N GLU A 55 1.37 -4.67 -15.65
CA GLU A 55 1.25 -3.29 -16.13
C GLU A 55 -0.09 -2.63 -15.78
N PHE A 56 -0.09 -1.29 -15.82
CA PHE A 56 -1.27 -0.44 -15.60
C PHE A 56 -2.32 -0.59 -16.71
N GLU A 57 -1.91 -0.76 -17.97
CA GLU A 57 -2.85 -0.92 -19.08
C GLU A 57 -3.36 -2.36 -19.12
N VAL A 58 -4.67 -2.56 -18.93
CA VAL A 58 -5.28 -3.90 -18.89
C VAL A 58 -5.03 -4.67 -20.19
N SER A 59 -4.98 -3.98 -21.33
CA SER A 59 -4.78 -4.57 -22.66
C SER A 59 -3.38 -5.15 -22.89
N LYS A 60 -2.36 -4.65 -22.16
CA LYS A 60 -0.97 -5.12 -22.27
C LYS A 60 -0.55 -6.02 -21.12
N CYS A 61 -1.40 -6.15 -20.10
CA CYS A 61 -1.00 -6.75 -18.85
C CYS A 61 -1.10 -8.28 -18.82
N LYS A 62 -0.21 -8.89 -18.03
CA LYS A 62 -0.29 -10.30 -17.64
C LYS A 62 -0.71 -10.39 -16.18
N THR A 63 -1.50 -11.42 -15.87
CA THR A 63 -1.82 -11.74 -14.47
C THR A 63 -0.60 -12.39 -13.83
N LEU A 64 -0.08 -11.78 -12.77
CA LEU A 64 0.98 -12.35 -11.93
C LEU A 64 0.38 -13.43 -11.02
N ARG A 65 -0.69 -13.07 -10.32
CA ARG A 65 -1.51 -13.97 -9.49
C ARG A 65 -2.84 -13.32 -9.14
N ARG A 66 -3.68 -14.04 -8.39
CA ARG A 66 -4.89 -13.47 -7.78
C ARG A 66 -4.59 -13.14 -6.32
N ALA A 67 -5.07 -12.00 -5.87
CA ALA A 67 -5.08 -11.59 -4.48
C ALA A 67 -6.38 -12.08 -3.84
N GLU A 68 -6.26 -12.70 -2.68
CA GLU A 68 -7.36 -13.39 -1.99
C GLU A 68 -8.13 -12.44 -1.07
N LEU A 69 -9.33 -12.84 -0.65
CA LEU A 69 -10.11 -12.09 0.33
C LEU A 69 -9.28 -11.87 1.61
N ASP A 70 -9.41 -10.68 2.21
CA ASP A 70 -8.71 -10.24 3.42
C ASP A 70 -7.17 -10.07 3.27
N GLU A 71 -6.64 -10.25 2.06
CA GLU A 71 -5.24 -9.96 1.76
C GLU A 71 -4.96 -8.45 1.87
N ILE A 72 -3.84 -8.07 2.49
CA ILE A 72 -3.41 -6.68 2.64
C ILE A 72 -2.37 -6.30 1.58
N VAL A 73 -2.60 -5.15 0.95
CA VAL A 73 -1.73 -4.56 -0.08
C VAL A 73 -1.28 -3.17 0.36
N GLU A 74 0.03 -2.94 0.37
CA GLU A 74 0.65 -1.62 0.51
C GLU A 74 0.65 -0.89 -0.83
N VAL A 75 0.20 0.37 -0.88
CA VAL A 75 0.26 1.18 -2.09
C VAL A 75 1.67 1.71 -2.31
N LEU A 76 2.21 1.47 -3.51
CA LEU A 76 3.51 1.98 -3.96
C LEU A 76 3.38 3.13 -4.97
N GLU A 77 2.34 3.11 -5.81
CA GLU A 77 2.07 4.14 -6.81
C GLU A 77 0.57 4.26 -7.06
N GLY A 78 0.10 5.48 -7.36
CA GLY A 78 -1.28 5.78 -7.70
C GLY A 78 -2.03 6.48 -6.55
N PRO A 79 -3.36 6.60 -6.64
CA PRO A 79 -4.25 6.01 -7.64
C PRO A 79 -4.09 6.63 -9.04
N ARG A 80 -4.32 5.83 -10.09
CA ARG A 80 -4.40 6.25 -11.48
C ARG A 80 -5.70 5.76 -12.12
N HIS A 81 -6.30 6.60 -12.96
CA HIS A 81 -7.53 6.28 -13.67
C HIS A 81 -7.22 5.78 -15.08
N ASP A 82 -7.69 4.58 -15.39
CA ASP A 82 -7.71 4.02 -16.74
C ASP A 82 -9.05 4.39 -17.37
N GLU A 83 -9.09 5.51 -18.10
CA GLU A 83 -10.31 6.04 -18.71
C GLU A 83 -10.90 5.08 -19.75
N MET A 84 -10.07 4.34 -20.48
CA MET A 84 -10.53 3.38 -21.49
C MET A 84 -11.34 2.26 -20.84
N ASN A 85 -10.89 1.77 -19.69
CA ASN A 85 -11.54 0.68 -18.99
C ASN A 85 -12.44 1.15 -17.85
N GLY A 86 -12.49 2.43 -17.49
CA GLY A 86 -13.25 2.94 -16.35
C GLY A 86 -12.79 2.37 -15.00
N LEU A 87 -11.48 2.10 -14.86
CA LEU A 87 -10.90 1.51 -13.66
C LEU A 87 -10.05 2.52 -12.89
N THR A 88 -10.09 2.45 -11.57
CA THR A 88 -9.05 3.08 -10.73
C THR A 88 -8.09 2.00 -10.29
N ARG A 89 -6.80 2.19 -10.57
CA ARG A 89 -5.76 1.20 -10.28
C ARG A 89 -4.67 1.81 -9.43
N VAL A 90 -4.07 0.98 -8.58
CA VAL A 90 -2.86 1.30 -7.81
C VAL A 90 -1.81 0.26 -8.12
N LYS A 91 -0.54 0.64 -8.07
CA LYS A 91 0.55 -0.32 -7.96
C LYS A 91 0.74 -0.61 -6.49
N GLY A 92 0.66 -1.88 -6.11
CA GLY A 92 0.77 -2.29 -4.72
C GLY A 92 1.70 -3.48 -4.54
N ARG A 93 2.14 -3.64 -3.29
CA ARG A 93 2.90 -4.79 -2.80
C ARG A 93 2.04 -5.57 -1.83
N SER A 94 1.88 -6.86 -2.07
CA SER A 94 1.21 -7.73 -1.11
C SER A 94 2.07 -7.96 0.13
N LEU A 95 1.42 -7.96 1.30
CA LEU A 95 2.07 -8.32 2.56
C LEU A 95 2.14 -9.84 2.80
N VAL A 96 1.46 -10.65 1.99
CA VAL A 96 1.47 -12.11 2.11
C VAL A 96 2.75 -12.70 1.52
N ASP A 97 3.11 -12.28 0.30
CA ASP A 97 4.20 -12.88 -0.48
C ASP A 97 5.19 -11.86 -1.05
N GLY A 98 4.96 -10.56 -0.84
CA GLY A 98 5.82 -9.50 -1.38
C GLY A 98 5.63 -9.22 -2.88
N THR A 99 4.67 -9.86 -3.56
CA THR A 99 4.43 -9.64 -4.98
C THR A 99 4.03 -8.20 -5.25
N GLU A 100 4.73 -7.53 -6.18
CA GLU A 100 4.45 -6.17 -6.60
C GLU A 100 3.77 -6.14 -7.97
N GLY A 101 2.68 -5.39 -8.10
CA GLY A 101 1.96 -5.25 -9.36
C GLY A 101 0.77 -4.29 -9.29
N TRP A 102 0.08 -4.14 -10.42
CA TRP A 102 -1.10 -3.31 -10.56
C TRP A 102 -2.37 -4.06 -10.15
N ILE A 103 -3.21 -3.42 -9.36
CA ILE A 103 -4.46 -3.97 -8.83
C ILE A 103 -5.55 -2.90 -8.91
N SER A 104 -6.77 -3.29 -9.28
CA SER A 104 -7.87 -2.33 -9.41
C SER A 104 -8.56 -2.12 -8.06
N VAL A 105 -8.77 -0.87 -7.67
CA VAL A 105 -9.45 -0.49 -6.42
C VAL A 105 -10.95 -0.74 -6.54
N HIS A 106 -11.55 -0.31 -7.66
CA HIS A 106 -12.94 -0.54 -8.00
C HIS A 106 -13.11 -0.78 -9.51
N GLY A 107 -14.15 -1.53 -9.87
CA GLY A 107 -14.51 -1.81 -11.27
C GLY A 107 -15.32 -0.70 -11.94
N ASN A 108 -15.66 -0.90 -13.21
CA ASN A 108 -16.39 0.05 -14.08
C ASN A 108 -17.78 0.43 -13.55
N LYS A 109 -18.36 -0.41 -12.69
CA LYS A 109 -19.68 -0.20 -12.06
C LYS A 109 -19.56 0.25 -10.59
N GLY A 110 -18.39 0.71 -10.17
CA GLY A 110 -18.12 1.13 -8.79
C GLY A 110 -18.04 -0.02 -7.77
N THR A 111 -18.11 -1.28 -8.20
CA THR A 111 -17.94 -2.42 -7.29
C THR A 111 -16.53 -2.39 -6.70
N PRO A 112 -16.38 -2.30 -5.36
CA PRO A 112 -15.07 -2.26 -4.73
C PRO A 112 -14.42 -3.65 -4.75
N PHE A 113 -13.15 -3.70 -5.12
CA PHE A 113 -12.30 -4.87 -4.93
C PHE A 113 -11.35 -4.67 -3.74
N LEU A 114 -11.00 -3.42 -3.49
CA LEU A 114 -10.16 -2.99 -2.39
C LEU A 114 -10.91 -2.01 -1.48
N ARG A 115 -10.65 -2.09 -0.19
CA ARG A 115 -11.12 -1.13 0.82
C ARG A 115 -9.93 -0.60 1.60
N GLU A 116 -9.86 0.71 1.77
CA GLU A 116 -8.78 1.34 2.54
C GLU A 116 -8.81 0.88 4.00
N VAL A 117 -7.64 0.62 4.55
CA VAL A 117 -7.43 0.20 5.93
C VAL A 117 -6.21 0.87 6.51
N ASP A 118 -6.17 0.98 7.84
CA ASP A 118 -4.96 1.38 8.54
C ASP A 118 -3.85 0.34 8.34
N LYS A 119 -2.60 0.78 8.45
CA LYS A 119 -1.44 -0.11 8.46
C LYS A 119 -1.66 -1.26 9.45
N PRO A 120 -1.60 -2.53 9.01
CA PRO A 120 -1.74 -3.64 9.94
C PRO A 120 -0.55 -3.66 10.90
N PHE A 121 -0.83 -3.96 12.17
CA PHE A 121 0.19 -4.11 13.19
C PHE A 121 0.02 -5.46 13.88
N TYR A 122 1.10 -6.22 13.97
CA TYR A 122 1.18 -7.31 14.93
C TYR A 122 1.46 -6.70 16.31
N ALA A 123 0.56 -6.93 17.26
CA ALA A 123 0.78 -6.64 18.66
C ALA A 123 1.00 -7.98 19.38
N PHE A 124 2.17 -8.16 19.97
CA PHE A 124 2.45 -9.31 20.82
C PHE A 124 2.09 -8.92 22.24
N ASN A 125 1.18 -9.69 22.84
CA ASN A 125 0.81 -9.49 24.25
C ASN A 125 1.78 -10.22 25.19
N GLU A 126 2.66 -11.06 24.64
CA GLU A 126 3.67 -11.84 25.36
C GLU A 126 4.99 -11.86 24.57
N GLU A 127 6.12 -11.93 25.27
CA GLU A 127 7.44 -11.95 24.67
C GLU A 127 7.62 -13.26 23.86
N THR A 128 7.86 -13.13 22.55
CA THR A 128 8.05 -14.29 21.66
C THR A 128 9.25 -14.02 20.75
N VAL A 129 10.09 -15.03 20.54
CA VAL A 129 11.24 -14.94 19.64
C VAL A 129 10.75 -14.91 18.20
N LEU A 130 11.07 -13.84 17.48
CA LEU A 130 10.84 -13.79 16.04
C LEU A 130 11.84 -14.71 15.35
N GLU A 131 11.36 -15.79 14.75
CA GLU A 131 12.20 -16.63 13.90
C GLU A 131 12.64 -15.80 12.68
N PRO A 132 13.93 -15.82 12.31
CA PRO A 132 14.39 -15.17 11.09
C PRO A 132 13.67 -15.77 9.89
N LEU A 133 13.26 -14.92 8.94
CA LEU A 133 12.68 -15.35 7.66
C LEU A 133 13.67 -16.31 6.97
N GLY A 134 13.33 -17.60 6.96
CA GLY A 134 14.18 -18.64 6.40
C GLY A 134 14.45 -18.39 4.93
N THR A 135 15.73 -18.40 4.54
CA THR A 135 16.14 -18.45 3.13
C THR A 135 15.79 -19.81 2.54
N SER A 136 14.55 -20.01 2.08
CA SER A 136 14.19 -21.22 1.36
C SER A 136 14.64 -21.15 -0.10
N GLY A 137 15.94 -21.36 -0.33
CA GLY A 137 16.44 -21.95 -1.56
C GLY A 137 16.49 -23.46 -1.36
N GLY A 138 15.66 -24.22 -2.09
CA GLY A 138 15.66 -25.68 -1.95
C GLY A 138 14.63 -26.39 -2.82
N SER A 139 15.11 -26.91 -3.95
CA SER A 139 14.45 -27.77 -4.94
C SER A 139 13.48 -28.81 -4.35
N VAL A 140 12.25 -28.86 -4.88
CA VAL A 140 11.39 -30.05 -4.77
C VAL A 140 11.63 -30.90 -6.02
N ARG A 141 12.14 -32.10 -5.80
CA ARG A 141 12.01 -33.24 -6.72
C ARG A 141 10.73 -33.99 -6.34
#